data_AF-A0A2Y9SYH3-F1
#
_entry.id   AF-A0A2Y9SYH3-F1
#
_cell.length_a   1.000
_cell.length_b   1.000
_cell.length_c   1.000
_cell.angle_alpha   90.00
_cell.angle_beta   90.00
_cell.angle_gamma   90.00
#
_symmetry.space_group_name_H-M   'P 1'
#
loop_
_entity.id
_entity.type
_entity.pdbx_description
1 polymer ?
#
loop_
_entity_poly.entity_id
_entity_poly.type
_entity_poly.pdbx_seq_one_letter_code
_entity_poly.pdbx_strand_id
1 'polypeptide(L)'
;MAKDILGEAGLHFDELNKLRVLDPEVTQQTIELKEECKDFVDKIGQFQKIVGGLIELVDQLAKEAENEKMKYRVFLGHWCSELAQIYSKTERSPTAATPGTNS
;
A
#
# COMPACT_ATOMS: atom_id res chain seq x y z
N MET A 1 52.03 -4.23 38.90
CA MET A 1 53.07 -3.61 38.06
C MET A 1 52.96 -4.05 36.60
N ALA A 2 53.03 -5.37 36.28
CA ALA A 2 52.92 -5.85 34.90
C ALA A 2 51.49 -5.89 34.30
N LYS A 3 50.45 -5.76 35.14
CA LYS A 3 49.04 -5.83 34.72
C LYS A 3 48.52 -4.48 34.17
N ASP A 4 49.13 -3.35 34.56
CA ASP A 4 48.77 -2.01 34.07
C ASP A 4 49.29 -1.73 32.66
N ILE A 5 50.54 -2.11 32.36
CA ILE A 5 51.16 -1.89 31.03
C ILE A 5 50.45 -2.65 29.90
N LEU A 6 49.75 -3.73 30.21
CA LEU A 6 49.00 -4.53 29.24
C LEU A 6 47.61 -3.95 28.99
N GLY A 7 46.95 -3.41 30.03
CA GLY A 7 45.70 -2.67 29.88
C GLY A 7 45.89 -1.36 29.09
N GLU A 8 47.01 -0.67 29.31
CA GLU A 8 47.37 0.57 28.59
C GLU A 8 47.73 0.34 27.11
N ALA A 9 48.09 -0.91 26.75
CA ALA A 9 48.34 -1.35 25.38
C ALA A 9 47.10 -1.96 24.69
N GLY A 10 45.93 -1.94 25.33
CA GLY A 10 44.69 -2.53 24.81
C GLY A 10 44.69 -4.07 24.82
N LEU A 11 45.54 -4.70 25.63
CA LEU A 11 45.66 -6.15 25.73
C LEU A 11 44.89 -6.63 26.96
N HIS A 12 43.69 -7.15 26.73
CA HIS A 12 42.80 -7.73 27.73
C HIS A 12 43.01 -9.24 27.82
N PHE A 13 43.03 -9.77 29.05
CA PHE A 13 43.03 -11.22 29.26
C PHE A 13 41.59 -11.73 29.30
N ASP A 14 41.29 -12.70 28.45
CA ASP A 14 40.07 -13.51 28.44
C ASP A 14 39.99 -14.40 29.71
N GLU A 15 38.79 -14.87 30.09
CA GLU A 15 38.54 -15.84 31.17
C GLU A 15 39.41 -17.10 31.09
N LEU A 16 39.93 -17.43 29.90
CA LEU A 16 40.88 -18.53 29.67
C LEU A 16 42.37 -18.14 29.71
N ASN A 17 42.72 -16.97 30.26
CA ASN A 17 44.08 -16.40 30.31
C ASN A 17 44.77 -16.25 28.93
N LYS A 18 43.99 -16.11 27.85
CA LYS A 18 44.52 -15.80 26.52
C LYS A 18 44.56 -14.28 26.32
N LEU A 19 45.69 -13.80 25.80
CA LEU A 19 45.88 -12.40 25.43
C LEU A 19 44.96 -12.06 24.23
N ARG A 20 44.04 -11.12 24.41
CA ARG A 20 43.19 -10.55 23.35
C ARG A 20 43.40 -9.04 23.26
N VAL A 21 43.35 -8.51 22.04
CA VAL A 21 43.54 -7.07 21.74
C VAL A 21 42.24 -6.28 21.89
N LEU A 22 41.10 -6.95 22.04
CA LEU A 22 39.79 -6.33 22.25
C LEU A 22 39.21 -6.81 23.57
N ASP A 23 38.59 -5.87 24.29
CA ASP A 23 37.81 -6.16 25.49
C ASP A 23 36.67 -7.15 25.13
N PRO A 24 36.56 -8.30 25.82
CA PRO A 24 35.51 -9.28 25.56
C PRO A 24 34.10 -8.68 25.69
N GLU A 25 33.91 -7.68 26.56
CA GLU A 25 32.63 -7.00 26.76
C GLU A 25 32.23 -6.16 25.52
N VAL A 26 33.19 -5.43 24.94
CA VAL A 26 32.98 -4.64 23.71
C VAL A 26 32.76 -5.56 22.51
N THR A 27 33.41 -6.71 22.47
CA THR A 27 33.20 -7.72 21.41
C THR A 27 31.79 -8.30 21.48
N GLN A 28 31.30 -8.63 22.68
CA GLN A 28 29.96 -9.17 22.89
C GLN A 28 28.88 -8.14 22.53
N GLN A 29 29.02 -6.89 22.99
CA GLN A 29 28.12 -5.79 22.64
C GLN A 29 28.10 -5.52 21.12
N THR A 30 29.24 -5.63 20.45
CA THR A 30 29.31 -5.46 18.99
C THR A 30 28.57 -6.59 18.25
N ILE A 31 28.59 -7.81 18.79
CA ILE A 31 27.85 -8.95 18.22
C ILE A 31 26.34 -8.77 18.43
N GLU A 32 25.91 -8.42 19.64
CA GLU A 32 24.51 -8.15 19.96
C GLU A 32 23.95 -7.01 19.11
N LEU A 33 24.67 -5.89 19.01
CA LEU A 33 24.25 -4.76 18.19
C LEU A 33 24.13 -5.14 16.71
N LYS A 34 25.02 -6.00 16.20
CA LYS A 34 24.96 -6.51 14.83
C LYS A 34 23.73 -7.38 14.60
N GLU A 35 23.37 -8.24 15.56
CA GLU A 35 22.15 -9.05 15.47
C GLU A 35 20.89 -8.19 15.57
N GLU A 36 20.82 -7.24 16.49
CA GLU A 36 19.72 -6.28 16.60
C GLU A 36 19.54 -5.46 15.32
N CYS A 37 20.64 -5.01 14.72
CA CYS A 37 20.60 -4.30 13.44
C CYS A 37 20.05 -5.18 12.32
N LYS A 38 20.41 -6.47 12.30
CA LYS A 38 19.89 -7.43 11.32
C LYS A 38 18.39 -7.66 11.51
N ASP A 39 17.95 -7.85 12.75
CA ASP A 39 16.53 -7.99 13.09
C ASP A 39 15.73 -6.74 12.73
N PHE A 40 16.32 -5.56 12.89
CA PHE A 40 15.68 -4.30 12.53
C PHE A 40 15.51 -4.18 11.00
N VAL A 41 16.52 -4.57 10.23
CA VAL A 41 16.43 -4.62 8.76
C VAL A 41 15.39 -5.65 8.31
N ASP A 42 15.34 -6.83 8.93
CA ASP A 42 14.35 -7.85 8.61
C ASP A 42 12.92 -7.38 8.91
N LYS A 43 12.70 -6.72 10.06
CA LYS A 43 11.41 -6.10 10.42
C LYS A 43 11.01 -5.01 9.42
N ILE A 44 11.95 -4.17 8.97
CA ILE A 44 11.69 -3.17 7.92
C ILE A 44 11.32 -3.85 6.60
N GLY A 45 12.02 -4.92 6.22
CA GLY A 45 11.71 -5.69 5.02
C GLY A 45 10.31 -6.30 5.05
N GLN A 46 9.87 -6.79 6.22
CA GLN A 46 8.49 -7.25 6.41
C GLN A 46 7.48 -6.09 6.33
N PHE A 47 7.78 -4.95 6.94
CA PHE A 47 6.92 -3.77 6.88
C PHE A 47 6.72 -3.28 5.44
N GLN A 48 7.80 -3.20 4.64
CA GLN A 48 7.72 -2.83 3.23
C GLN A 48 6.86 -3.79 2.42
N LYS A 49 6.92 -5.11 2.70
CA LYS A 49 6.04 -6.09 2.05
C LYS A 49 4.57 -5.86 2.39
N ILE A 50 4.26 -5.58 3.66
CA ILE A 50 2.88 -5.31 4.11
C ILE A 50 2.35 -4.03 3.43
N VAL A 51 3.14 -2.97 3.41
CA VAL A 51 2.76 -1.70 2.76
C VAL A 51 2.60 -1.89 1.26
N GLY A 52 3.47 -2.65 0.60
CA GLY A 52 3.34 -3.01 -0.81
C GLY A 52 2.02 -3.73 -1.11
N GLY A 53 1.66 -4.73 -0.29
CA GLY A 53 0.37 -5.42 -0.43
C GLY A 53 -0.85 -4.52 -0.18
N LEU A 54 -0.75 -3.56 0.76
CA LEU A 54 -1.82 -2.59 1.00
C LEU A 54 -2.01 -1.65 -0.21
N ILE A 55 -0.93 -1.19 -0.83
CA ILE A 55 -0.99 -0.33 -2.03
C ILE A 55 -1.69 -1.08 -3.17
N GLU A 56 -1.35 -2.36 -3.39
CA GLU A 56 -2.01 -3.17 -4.41
C GLU A 56 -3.51 -3.33 -4.17
N LEU A 57 -3.93 -3.57 -2.92
CA LEU A 57 -5.34 -3.65 -2.56
C LEU A 57 -6.07 -2.33 -2.78
N VAL A 58 -5.45 -1.20 -2.42
CA VAL A 58 -6.03 0.14 -2.64
C VAL A 58 -6.16 0.45 -4.13
N ASP A 59 -5.18 0.06 -4.95
CA ASP A 59 -5.23 0.23 -6.41
C ASP A 59 -6.33 -0.62 -7.06
N GLN A 60 -6.54 -1.85 -6.58
CA GLN A 60 -7.63 -2.71 -7.04
C GLN A 60 -8.99 -2.08 -6.70
N LEU A 61 -9.16 -1.61 -5.45
CA LEU A 61 -10.38 -0.94 -5.02
C LEU A 61 -10.66 0.33 -5.84
N ALA A 62 -9.63 1.13 -6.14
CA ALA A 62 -9.76 2.31 -6.98
C ALA A 62 -10.22 1.95 -8.41
N LYS A 63 -9.66 0.88 -9.01
CA LYS A 63 -10.07 0.41 -10.34
C LYS A 63 -11.51 -0.07 -10.36
N GLU A 64 -11.94 -0.82 -9.34
CA GLU A 64 -13.32 -1.29 -9.24
C GLU A 64 -14.30 -0.12 -9.09
N ALA A 65 -13.98 0.87 -8.26
CA ALA A 65 -14.79 2.07 -8.08
C ALA A 65 -14.96 2.87 -9.38
N GLU A 66 -13.90 3.02 -10.17
CA GLU A 66 -13.99 3.69 -11.47
C GLU A 66 -14.76 2.88 -12.52
N ASN A 67 -14.66 1.55 -12.50
CA ASN A 67 -15.43 0.68 -13.38
C ASN A 67 -16.94 0.78 -13.10
N GLU A 68 -17.35 0.81 -11.83
CA GLU A 68 -18.76 1.00 -11.46
C GLU A 68 -19.27 2.40 -11.88
N LYS A 69 -18.48 3.46 -11.65
CA LYS A 69 -18.82 4.81 -12.15
C LYS A 69 -18.98 4.83 -13.66
N MET A 70 -18.11 4.14 -14.39
CA MET A 70 -18.18 4.06 -15.85
C MET A 70 -19.46 3.34 -16.30
N LYS A 71 -19.79 2.19 -15.70
CA LYS A 71 -21.05 1.47 -15.99
C LYS A 71 -22.28 2.35 -15.75
N TYR A 72 -22.31 3.05 -14.62
CA TYR A 72 -23.42 3.94 -14.28
C TYR A 72 -23.55 5.10 -15.28
N ARG A 73 -22.43 5.73 -15.67
CA ARG A 73 -22.40 6.79 -16.69
C ARG A 73 -22.88 6.29 -18.06
N VAL A 74 -22.44 5.11 -18.49
CA VAL A 74 -22.86 4.50 -19.77
C VAL A 74 -24.34 4.17 -19.74
N PHE A 75 -24.83 3.58 -18.64
CA PHE A 75 -26.23 3.24 -18.47
C PHE A 75 -27.14 4.48 -18.46
N LEU A 76 -26.76 5.53 -17.72
CA LEU A 76 -27.46 6.82 -17.72
C LEU A 76 -27.48 7.47 -19.10
N GLY A 77 -26.37 7.40 -19.84
CA GLY A 77 -26.29 7.92 -21.21
C GLY A 77 -27.24 7.18 -22.14
N HIS A 78 -27.27 5.85 -22.06
CA HIS A 78 -28.19 5.02 -22.84
C HIS A 78 -29.65 5.32 -22.49
N TRP A 79 -29.98 5.38 -21.20
CA TRP A 79 -31.32 5.71 -20.71
C TRP A 79 -31.78 7.10 -21.16
N CYS A 80 -30.90 8.12 -21.10
CA CYS A 80 -31.22 9.45 -21.61
C CYS A 80 -31.47 9.45 -23.13
N SER A 81 -30.68 8.68 -23.89
CA SER A 81 -30.88 8.54 -25.34
C SER A 81 -32.21 7.84 -25.65
N GLU A 82 -32.56 6.81 -24.90
CA GLU A 82 -33.81 6.06 -25.05
C GLU A 82 -35.04 6.92 -24.70
N LEU A 83 -34.97 7.68 -23.61
CA LEU A 83 -36.00 8.68 -23.26
C LEU A 83 -36.18 9.75 -24.34
N ALA A 84 -35.09 10.27 -24.92
CA ALA A 84 -35.16 11.26 -25.99
C ALA A 84 -35.84 10.70 -27.26
N GLN A 85 -35.57 9.42 -27.60
CA GLN A 85 -36.25 8.74 -28.70
C GLN A 85 -37.75 8.58 -28.45
N ILE A 86 -38.16 8.23 -27.22
CA ILE A 86 -39.59 8.12 -26.84
C ILE A 86 -40.28 9.47 -26.98
N TYR A 87 -39.71 10.53 -26.41
CA TYR A 87 -40.29 11.89 -26.46
C TYR A 87 -40.51 12.36 -27.90
N SER A 88 -39.52 12.17 -28.77
CA SER A 88 -39.62 12.55 -30.18
C SER A 88 -40.71 11.79 -30.96
N LYS A 89 -41.01 10.54 -30.58
CA LYS A 89 -42.09 9.75 -31.19
C LYS A 89 -43.47 10.19 -30.68
N THR A 90 -43.57 10.61 -29.42
CA THR A 90 -44.81 11.12 -28.82
C THR A 90 -45.20 12.49 -29.39
N GLU A 91 -44.25 13.39 -29.65
CA GLU A 91 -44.53 14.70 -30.30
C GLU A 91 -44.93 14.58 -31.77
N ARG A 92 -44.58 13.48 -32.45
CA ARG A 92 -44.95 13.26 -33.86
C ARG A 92 -46.38 12.73 -34.05
N SER A 93 -47.10 12.43 -32.97
CA SER A 93 -48.47 11.91 -33.01
C SER A 93 -49.43 12.76 -32.15
N PRO A 94 -49.80 13.97 -32.61
CA PRO A 94 -51.10 14.51 -32.26
C PRO A 94 -51.80 15.09 -33.50
N THR A 95 -52.35 14.26 -34.39
CA THR A 95 -53.39 14.71 -35.33
C THR A 95 -54.22 13.52 -35.83
N ALA A 96 -55.22 13.13 -35.05
CA ALA A 96 -56.45 12.51 -35.54
C ALA A 96 -57.55 12.61 -34.46
N ALA A 97 -57.80 13.82 -33.97
CA ALA A 97 -59.06 14.13 -33.30
C ALA A 97 -59.74 15.23 -34.13
N THR A 98 -60.47 14.80 -35.15
CA THR A 98 -61.46 15.66 -35.82
C THR A 98 -62.65 15.81 -34.87
N PRO A 99 -63.02 17.04 -34.46
CA PRO A 99 -64.35 17.28 -33.92
C PRO A 99 -65.30 17.29 -35.12
N GLY A 100 -65.95 16.15 -35.36
CA GLY A 100 -67.06 16.05 -36.31
C GLY A 100 -68.24 16.87 -35.80
N THR A 101 -68.35 18.08 -36.32
CA THR A 101 -69.50 18.98 -36.24
C THR A 101 -70.77 18.35 -36.83
N ASN A 102 -71.86 18.59 -36.09
CA ASN A 102 -73.21 18.97 -36.52
C ASN A 102 -74.27 17.92 -36.89
N SER A 103 -75.43 18.21 -36.27
CA SER A 103 -76.82 18.05 -36.71
C SER A 103 -77.56 16.77 -36.36
#